data_AF-A0AAU3KHY6-F1
#
_entry.id   AF-A0AAU3KHY6-F1
#
_cell.length_a   1.000
_cell.length_b   1.000
_cell.length_c   1.000
_cell.angle_alpha   90.00
_cell.angle_beta   90.00
_cell.angle_gamma   90.00
#
_symmetry.space_group_name_H-M   'P 1'
#
loop_
_entity.id
_entity.type
_entity.pdbx_description
1 polymer ?
#
loop_
_entity_poly.entity_id
_entity_poly.type
_entity_poly.pdbx_seq_one_letter_code
_entity_poly.pdbx_strand_id
1 'polypeptide(L)' 'MTQPVPEIPPRFTDPRPVLAIGSIGFLIATIAVWLNDSWATSRPVCLMGLGVGLLGYTLFAIQRRGARRGDKGAQLGLD' A
#
# COMPACT_ATOMS: atom_id res chain seq x y z
N MET A 1 30.54 15.00 -17.87
CA MET A 1 30.33 14.57 -16.47
C MET A 1 28.87 14.77 -16.15
N THR A 2 28.13 13.69 -15.88
CA THR A 2 26.73 13.80 -15.46
C THR A 2 26.69 14.31 -14.01
N GLN A 3 25.88 15.32 -13.75
CA GLN A 3 25.62 15.80 -12.40
C GLN A 3 24.91 14.68 -11.62
N PRO A 4 25.37 14.27 -10.42
CA PRO A 4 24.70 13.25 -9.64
C PRO A 4 23.28 13.74 -9.27
N VAL A 5 22.28 12.93 -9.59
CA VAL A 5 20.89 13.22 -9.24
C VAL A 5 20.77 13.18 -7.71
N PRO A 6 20.22 14.23 -7.06
CA PRO A 6 20.01 14.21 -5.63
C PRO A 6 19.11 13.04 -5.21
N GLU A 7 19.58 12.23 -4.27
CA GLU A 7 18.80 11.11 -3.74
C GLU A 7 17.61 11.63 -2.92
N ILE A 8 16.42 11.11 -3.24
CA ILE A 8 15.21 11.44 -2.48
C ILE A 8 15.28 10.74 -1.12
N PRO A 9 15.03 11.44 0.00
CA PRO A 9 15.02 10.84 1.32
C PRO A 9 14.16 9.57 1.39
N PRO A 10 14.62 8.48 2.06
CA PRO A 10 13.93 7.19 2.08
C PRO A 10 12.47 7.24 2.55
N ARG A 11 12.14 8.22 3.40
CA ARG A 11 10.77 8.44 3.90
C ARG A 11 9.76 8.81 2.81
N PHE A 12 10.21 9.34 1.68
CA PHE A 12 9.36 9.72 0.56
C PHE A 12 9.27 8.62 -0.52
N THR A 13 10.11 7.59 -0.42
CA THR A 13 10.14 6.47 -1.36
C THR A 13 9.68 5.16 -0.76
N ASP A 14 9.60 5.04 0.58
CA ASP A 14 9.01 3.87 1.24
C ASP A 14 7.48 3.84 1.02
N PRO A 15 6.92 2.84 0.33
CA PRO A 15 5.48 2.75 0.10
C PRO A 15 4.70 2.28 1.34
N ARG A 16 5.37 1.76 2.38
CA ARG A 16 4.73 1.18 3.57
C ARG A 16 3.79 2.15 4.30
N PRO A 17 4.18 3.42 4.58
CA PRO A 17 3.32 4.32 5.33
C PRO A 17 2.03 4.62 4.59
N VAL A 18 2.10 4.84 3.27
CA VAL A 18 0.93 5.15 2.43
C VAL A 18 -0.02 3.96 2.39
N LEU A 19 0.49 2.75 2.14
CA LEU A 19 -0.31 1.52 2.13
C LEU A 19 -0.98 1.26 3.49
N ALA A 20 -0.23 1.42 4.58
CA ALA A 20 -0.74 1.21 5.94
C ALA A 20 -1.82 2.23 6.30
N ILE A 21 -1.56 3.53 6.08
CA ILE A 21 -2.51 4.60 6.40
C ILE A 21 -3.79 4.45 5.57
N GLY A 22 -3.67 4.18 4.26
CA GLY A 22 -4.83 3.97 3.40
C GLY A 22 -5.69 2.77 3.84
N SER A 23 -5.04 1.64 4.16
CA SER A 23 -5.74 0.42 4.60
C SER A 23 -6.43 0.61 5.95
N ILE A 24 -5.76 1.27 6.91
CA ILE A 24 -6.33 1.59 8.22
C ILE A 24 -7.49 2.59 8.07
N GLY A 25 -7.34 3.60 7.20
CA GLY A 25 -8.41 4.56 6.92
C GLY A 25 -9.67 3.89 6.39
N PHE A 26 -9.53 2.96 5.45
CA PHE A 26 -10.67 2.19 4.93
C PHE A 26 -11.25 1.20 5.94
N LEU A 27 -10.43 0.63 6.82
CA LEU A 27 -10.91 -0.20 7.93
C LEU A 27 -11.79 0.63 8.87
N ILE A 28 -11.32 1.81 9.29
CA ILE A 28 -12.06 2.73 10.16
C ILE A 28 -13.36 3.18 9.45
N ALA A 29 -13.28 3.57 8.17
CA ALA A 29 -14.45 3.96 7.40
C ALA A 29 -15.48 2.83 7.28
N THR A 30 -15.02 1.58 7.05
CA THR A 30 -15.87 0.39 7.01
C THR A 30 -16.60 0.18 8.32
N ILE A 31 -15.93 0.34 9.46
CA ILE A 31 -16.56 0.28 10.77
C ILE A 31 -17.62 1.40 10.90
N ALA A 32 -17.25 2.63 10.53
CA ALA A 32 -18.11 3.80 10.68
C ALA A 32 -19.42 3.71 9.85
N VAL A 33 -19.38 3.22 8.61
CA VAL A 33 -20.58 3.06 7.76
C VAL A 33 -21.53 1.94 8.22
N TRP A 34 -21.09 1.09 9.15
CA TRP A 34 -21.93 0.10 9.81
C TRP A 34 -22.52 0.57 11.13
N LEU A 35 -21.99 1.65 11.71
CA LEU A 35 -22.57 2.28 12.91
C LEU A 35 -23.79 3.15 12.60
N ASN A 36 -23.97 3.56 11.33
CA ASN A 36 -25.07 4.42 10.92
C ASN A 36 -25.65 4.00 9.56
N ASP A 37 -26.92 3.57 9.56
CA ASP A 37 -27.64 3.16 8.35
C ASP A 37 -27.81 4.29 7.32
N SER A 38 -27.74 5.57 7.72
CA SER A 38 -27.77 6.68 6.76
C SER A 38 -26.58 6.64 5.77
N TRP A 39 -25.52 5.89 6.08
CA TRP A 39 -24.34 5.74 5.24
C TRP A 39 -24.30 4.39 4.50
N ALA A 40 -25.43 3.67 4.42
CA ALA A 40 -25.49 2.37 3.76
C ALA A 40 -25.01 2.40 2.30
N THR A 41 -25.27 3.48 1.58
CA THR A 41 -24.82 3.68 0.18
C THR A 41 -23.29 3.74 0.06
N SER A 42 -22.57 4.07 1.13
CA SER A 42 -21.10 4.13 1.15
C SER A 42 -20.45 2.78 1.50
N ARG A 43 -21.21 1.78 1.94
CA ARG A 43 -20.67 0.45 2.30
C ARG A 43 -19.87 -0.21 1.17
N PRO A 44 -20.36 -0.25 -0.09
CA PRO A 44 -19.62 -0.90 -1.17
C PRO A 44 -18.26 -0.26 -1.41
N VAL A 45 -18.16 1.08 -1.38
CA VAL A 45 -16.88 1.78 -1.60
C VAL A 45 -15.92 1.58 -0.43
N CYS A 46 -16.42 1.58 0.82
CA CYS A 46 -15.58 1.30 1.99
C CYS A 46 -15.02 -0.14 1.96
N LEU A 47 -15.86 -1.13 1.63
CA LEU A 47 -15.44 -2.51 1.51
C LEU A 47 -14.46 -2.73 0.37
N MET A 48 -14.69 -2.11 -0.79
CA MET A 48 -13.76 -2.21 -1.92
C MET A 48 -12.42 -1.56 -1.62
N GLY A 49 -12.40 -0.38 -1.00
CA GLY A 49 -11.16 0.26 -0.60
C GLY A 49 -10.38 -0.56 0.44
N LEU A 50 -11.07 -1.18 1.40
CA LEU A 50 -10.46 -2.11 2.35
C LEU A 50 -9.88 -3.33 1.63
N GLY A 51 -10.66 -3.96 0.73
CA GLY A 51 -10.22 -5.12 -0.05
C GLY A 51 -9.00 -4.83 -0.92
N VAL A 52 -9.01 -3.71 -1.64
CA VAL A 52 -7.87 -3.24 -2.46
C VAL A 52 -6.65 -2.93 -1.59
N GLY A 53 -6.84 -2.28 -0.44
CA GLY A 53 -5.75 -2.00 0.52
C GLY A 53 -5.09 -3.28 1.03
N LEU A 54 -5.89 -4.26 1.46
CA LEU A 54 -5.40 -5.57 1.92
C LEU A 54 -4.67 -6.34 0.80
N LEU A 55 -5.21 -6.32 -0.42
CA LEU A 55 -4.57 -6.95 -1.58
C LEU A 55 -3.22 -6.29 -1.88
N GLY A 56 -3.19 -4.96 -1.98
CA GLY A 56 -1.97 -4.19 -2.23
C GLY A 56 -0.90 -4.43 -1.16
N TYR A 57 -1.28 -4.43 0.11
CA TYR A 57 -0.36 -4.70 1.22
C TYR A 57 0.18 -6.14 1.16
N THR A 58 -0.67 -7.12 0.82
CA THR A 58 -0.28 -8.53 0.67
C THR A 58 0.73 -8.70 -0.46
N LEU A 59 0.46 -8.12 -1.64
CA LEU A 59 1.38 -8.14 -2.77
C LEU A 59 2.72 -7.50 -2.41
N PHE A 60 2.71 -6.33 -1.77
CA PHE A 60 3.92 -5.66 -1.30
C PHE A 60 4.71 -6.54 -0.32
N ALA A 61 4.04 -7.21 0.63
CA ALA A 61 4.70 -8.09 1.60
C ALA A 61 5.37 -9.29 0.92
N ILE A 62 4.70 -9.90 -0.07
CA ILE A 62 5.25 -10.98 -0.88
C ILE A 62 6.48 -10.49 -1.66
N GLN A 63 6.36 -9.38 -2.36
CA GLN A 63 7.47 -8.78 -3.13
C GLN A 63 8.67 -8.46 -2.24
N ARG A 64 8.44 -7.83 -1.08
CA ARG A 64 9.49 -7.51 -0.11
C ARG A 64 10.16 -8.76 0.47
N ARG A 65 9.42 -9.86 0.63
CA ARG A 65 9.98 -11.15 1.07
C ARG A 65 10.83 -11.79 -0.02
N GLY A 66 10.38 -11.76 -1.28
CA GLY A 66 11.14 -12.25 -2.44
C GLY A 66 12.45 -11.46 -2.63
N ALA A 67 12.37 -10.12 -2.59
CA ALA A 67 13.54 -9.25 -2.70
C ALA A 67 14.57 -9.52 -1.59
N ARG A 68 14.14 -9.75 -0.34
CA ARG A 68 15.04 -10.10 0.77
C ARG A 68 15.66 -11.50 0.66
N ARG A 69 15.04 -12.40 -0.11
CA ARG A 69 15.52 -13.77 -0.33
C ARG A 69 16.43 -13.88 -1.57
N GLY A 70 16.56 -12.81 -2.37
CA GLY A 70 17.31 -12.85 -3.62
C GLY A 70 16.64 -13.74 -4.69
N ASP A 71 15.31 -13.84 -4.65
CA ASP A 71 14.57 -14.70 -5.59
C ASP A 71 14.70 -14.17 -7.02
N LYS A 72 14.82 -15.07 -8.02
CA LYS A 72 15.20 -14.74 -9.42
C LYS A 72 14.29 -13.75 -10.15
N GLY A 73 13.11 -13.45 -9.60
CA GLY A 73 12.18 -12.43 -10.11
C GLY A 73 12.31 -11.05 -9.46
N ALA A 74 13.25 -10.86 -8.52
CA ALA A 74 13.57 -9.54 -7.99
C ALA A 74 14.23 -8.73 -9.11
N GLN A 75 13.68 -7.55 -9.42
CA GLN A 75 14.32 -6.59 -10.32
C GLN A 75 15.73 -6.28 -9.79
N LEU A 76 16.72 -6.93 -10.37
CA LEU A 76 18.08 -6.43 -10.39
C LEU A 76 17.99 -5.13 -11.18
N GLY A 77 18.38 -4.01 -10.56
CA GLY A 77 18.44 -2.74 -11.26
C GLY A 77 19.21 -2.94 -12.56
N LEU A 78 18.72 -2.36 -13.65
CA LEU A 78 19.49 -2.31 -14.89
C LEU A 78 20.79 -1.58 -14.55
N ASP A 79 21.92 -2.26 -14.73
CA ASP A 79 23.26 -1.70 -14.52
C ASP A 79 23.44 -0.34 -15.21
#